data_AF-A0A4U2Z5V8-F1
#
_entry.id   AF-A0A4U2Z5V8-F1
#
_cell.length_a   1.000
_cell.length_b   1.000
_cell.length_c   1.000
_cell.angle_alpha   90.00
_cell.angle_beta   90.00
_cell.angle_gamma   90.00
#
_symmetry.space_group_name_H-M   'P 1'
#
loop_
_entity.id
_entity.type
_entity.pdbx_description
1 polymer ?
#
loop_
_entity_poly.entity_id
_entity_poly.type
_entity_poly.pdbx_seq_one_letter_code
_entity_poly.pdbx_strand_id
1 'polypeptide(L)'
;MLAFKYISFHYIKYFIIILSALVMFLVGFDYMGSTEKLDISANLLLIYLVYKTFFAIDMLLPLSLIFAMISTKIFLIRSNALVSFYSLGYSRVDILKPFVVVSTLIIFIFISLHSVSNFARADEMAKNIRKNAQYLSPTRDLFFTYKDKFVYFSKMLPLQESAEDVRVFSFSSNSLKEVLVAKRARYRDDAWHINAADIITKPDEIHFDSLGIKVTKEKDLKILQGFRPKMLDQVYEGKVNFTIKDAIDAYMLLNEQKINTDVVKSSLYKIFVYPFFVPSLVVIIFFFVPISVRFLNVSLFSFAAIISSLMIWAILFALIELSSHKTLPSEAGIVLPVFILFLIALRQWRRYRLAT
;
A
#
# COMPACT_ATOMS: atom_id res chain seq x y z
N MET A 1 35.85 7.86 -5.30
CA MET A 1 34.89 7.14 -6.19
C MET A 1 35.00 5.62 -6.09
N LEU A 2 36.21 5.03 -6.04
CA LEU A 2 36.40 3.56 -5.95
C LEU A 2 35.75 2.92 -4.71
N ALA A 3 35.95 3.48 -3.50
CA ALA A 3 35.34 2.96 -2.27
C ALA A 3 33.80 2.98 -2.32
N PHE A 4 33.21 4.06 -2.86
CA PHE A 4 31.76 4.14 -3.05
C PHE A 4 31.25 3.03 -3.97
N LYS A 5 31.86 2.86 -5.14
CA LYS A 5 31.48 1.81 -6.10
C LYS A 5 31.62 0.41 -5.50
N TYR A 6 32.70 0.17 -4.77
CA TYR A 6 32.97 -1.11 -4.12
C TYR A 6 31.91 -1.45 -3.06
N ILE A 7 31.59 -0.51 -2.17
CA ILE A 7 30.58 -0.72 -1.12
C ILE A 7 29.18 -0.86 -1.73
N SER A 8 28.82 0.00 -2.68
CA SER A 8 27.52 -0.08 -3.37
C SER A 8 27.34 -1.41 -4.09
N PHE A 9 28.38 -1.93 -4.76
CA PHE A 9 28.33 -3.22 -5.42
C PHE A 9 28.02 -4.36 -4.45
N HIS A 10 28.74 -4.43 -3.32
CA HIS A 10 28.49 -5.45 -2.31
C HIS A 10 27.11 -5.28 -1.67
N TYR A 11 26.70 -4.03 -1.40
CA TYR A 11 25.39 -3.74 -0.83
C TYR A 11 24.24 -4.21 -1.72
N ILE A 12 24.29 -3.88 -3.02
CA ILE A 12 23.29 -4.32 -3.99
C ILE A 12 23.31 -5.85 -4.14
N LYS A 13 24.49 -6.47 -4.19
CA LYS A 13 24.63 -7.93 -4.26
C LYS A 13 23.96 -8.61 -3.07
N TYR A 14 24.26 -8.18 -1.84
CA TYR A 14 23.63 -8.74 -0.64
C TYR A 14 22.13 -8.46 -0.60
N PHE A 15 21.68 -7.28 -1.05
CA PHE A 15 20.26 -6.96 -1.18
C PHE A 15 19.53 -7.93 -2.09
N ILE A 16 20.03 -8.18 -3.30
CA ILE A 16 19.39 -9.11 -4.25
C ILE A 16 19.33 -10.52 -3.65
N ILE A 17 20.42 -11.00 -3.05
CA ILE A 17 20.48 -12.35 -2.45
C ILE A 17 19.46 -12.47 -1.32
N ILE A 18 19.44 -11.51 -0.38
CA ILE A 18 18.54 -11.54 0.78
C ILE A 18 17.09 -11.39 0.36
N LEU A 19 16.78 -10.44 -0.55
CA LEU A 19 15.42 -10.26 -1.06
C LEU A 19 14.91 -11.55 -1.72
N SER A 20 15.73 -12.16 -2.59
CA SER A 20 15.37 -13.40 -3.28
C SER A 20 15.10 -14.54 -2.28
N ALA A 21 15.96 -14.69 -1.27
CA ALA A 21 15.80 -15.71 -0.25
C ALA A 21 14.52 -15.51 0.57
N LEU A 22 14.24 -14.28 1.02
CA LEU A 22 13.04 -13.97 1.80
C LEU A 22 11.75 -14.14 0.97
N VAL A 23 11.76 -13.71 -0.29
CA VAL A 23 10.62 -13.85 -1.20
C VAL A 23 10.34 -15.31 -1.50
N MET A 24 11.35 -16.11 -1.86
CA MET A 24 11.18 -17.56 -2.08
C MET A 24 10.65 -18.26 -0.84
N PHE A 25 11.17 -17.90 0.34
CA PHE A 25 10.70 -18.46 1.60
C PHE A 25 9.22 -18.15 1.84
N LEU A 26 8.80 -16.88 1.71
CA LEU A 26 7.42 -16.47 1.96
C LEU A 26 6.44 -17.07 0.94
N VAL A 27 6.78 -17.02 -0.35
CA VAL A 27 5.94 -17.57 -1.42
C VAL A 27 5.87 -19.09 -1.34
N GLY A 28 7.00 -19.76 -1.07
CA GLY A 28 7.06 -21.21 -0.89
C GLY A 28 6.23 -21.68 0.29
N PHE A 29 6.32 -20.98 1.42
CA PHE A 29 5.51 -21.28 2.61
C PHE A 29 4.01 -21.09 2.35
N ASP A 30 3.62 -19.99 1.70
CA ASP A 30 2.22 -19.71 1.38
C ASP A 30 1.65 -20.69 0.34
N TYR A 31 2.47 -21.18 -0.59
CA TYR A 31 2.11 -22.24 -1.52
C TYR A 31 1.82 -23.56 -0.77
N MET A 32 2.73 -24.00 0.10
CA MET A 32 2.55 -25.22 0.90
C MET A 32 1.31 -25.15 1.81
N GLY A 33 0.99 -23.97 2.35
CA GLY A 33 -0.21 -23.78 3.18
C GLY A 33 -1.52 -23.68 2.38
N SER A 34 -1.45 -23.51 1.06
CA SER A 34 -2.62 -23.29 0.20
C SER A 34 -2.92 -24.46 -0.74
N THR A 35 -2.03 -25.45 -0.87
CA THR A 35 -2.15 -26.59 -1.80
C THR A 35 -3.43 -27.42 -1.62
N GLU A 36 -3.99 -27.50 -0.41
CA GLU A 36 -5.24 -28.24 -0.17
C GLU A 36 -6.50 -27.49 -0.65
N LYS A 37 -6.41 -26.18 -0.92
CA LYS A 37 -7.55 -25.32 -1.32
C LYS A 37 -7.48 -24.85 -2.76
N LEU A 38 -6.40 -25.16 -3.47
CA LEU A 38 -6.15 -24.68 -4.82
C LEU A 38 -6.49 -25.78 -5.84
N ASP A 39 -7.79 -26.03 -6.05
CA ASP A 39 -8.28 -26.85 -7.17
C ASP A 39 -8.27 -26.02 -8.47
N ILE A 40 -7.08 -25.52 -8.81
CA ILE A 40 -6.87 -24.46 -9.79
C ILE A 40 -6.02 -24.97 -10.95
N SER A 41 -6.37 -24.57 -12.18
CA SER A 41 -5.56 -24.86 -13.38
C SER A 41 -4.10 -24.41 -13.23
N ALA A 42 -3.15 -25.15 -13.81
CA ALA A 42 -1.73 -24.86 -13.72
C ALA A 42 -1.35 -23.43 -14.18
N ASN A 43 -2.05 -22.89 -15.18
CA ASN A 43 -1.84 -21.52 -15.64
C ASN A 43 -2.22 -20.49 -14.57
N LEU A 44 -3.37 -20.68 -13.94
CA LEU A 44 -3.84 -19.76 -12.91
C LEU A 44 -3.03 -19.89 -11.60
N LEU A 45 -2.45 -21.06 -11.34
CA LEU A 45 -1.45 -21.25 -10.29
C LEU A 45 -0.18 -20.44 -10.54
N LEU A 46 0.34 -20.44 -11.78
CA LEU A 46 1.52 -19.64 -12.13
C LEU A 46 1.24 -18.14 -11.92
N ILE A 47 0.09 -17.66 -12.38
CA ILE A 47 -0.33 -16.27 -12.19
C ILE A 47 -0.48 -15.93 -10.69
N TYR A 48 -1.07 -16.83 -9.90
CA TYR A 48 -1.15 -16.69 -8.44
C TYR A 48 0.24 -16.52 -7.81
N LEU A 49 1.21 -17.36 -8.17
CA LEU A 49 2.57 -17.29 -7.64
C LEU A 49 3.28 -15.99 -8.03
N VAL A 50 3.05 -15.47 -9.24
CA VAL A 50 3.58 -14.17 -9.67
C VAL A 50 3.01 -13.04 -8.80
N TYR A 51 1.70 -13.01 -8.57
CA TYR A 51 1.09 -11.99 -7.70
C TYR A 51 1.54 -12.12 -6.25
N LYS A 52 1.68 -13.35 -5.74
CA LYS A 52 2.26 -13.56 -4.42
C LYS A 52 3.71 -13.11 -4.32
N THR A 53 4.48 -13.24 -5.40
CA THR A 53 5.84 -12.71 -5.49
C THR A 53 5.85 -11.18 -5.41
N PHE A 54 4.96 -10.49 -6.14
CA PHE A 54 4.84 -9.03 -6.03
C PHE A 54 4.43 -8.57 -4.64
N PHE A 55 3.45 -9.24 -4.01
CA PHE A 55 3.08 -8.97 -2.63
C PHE A 55 4.24 -9.21 -1.65
N ALA A 56 4.99 -10.30 -1.83
CA ALA A 56 6.16 -10.61 -1.00
C ALA A 56 7.25 -9.53 -1.14
N ILE A 57 7.51 -9.06 -2.36
CA ILE A 57 8.44 -7.96 -2.61
C ILE A 57 7.96 -6.68 -1.93
N ASP A 58 6.67 -6.35 -2.03
CA ASP A 58 6.07 -5.18 -1.38
C ASP A 58 6.35 -5.15 0.14
N MET A 59 6.12 -6.30 0.79
CA MET A 59 6.31 -6.45 2.22
C MET A 59 7.79 -6.50 2.66
N LEU A 60 8.65 -7.19 1.90
CA LEU A 60 10.00 -7.58 2.35
C LEU A 60 11.13 -6.70 1.80
N LEU A 61 10.88 -5.88 0.78
CA LEU A 61 11.89 -5.00 0.22
C LEU A 61 12.49 -4.04 1.26
N PRO A 62 11.70 -3.36 2.11
CA PRO A 62 12.25 -2.48 3.15
C PRO A 62 13.20 -3.19 4.12
N LEU A 63 12.83 -4.40 4.58
CA LEU A 63 13.63 -5.21 5.50
C LEU A 63 14.91 -5.72 4.84
N SER A 64 14.82 -6.20 3.60
CA SER A 64 15.98 -6.74 2.89
C SER A 64 17.06 -5.68 2.64
N LEU A 65 16.68 -4.41 2.42
CA LEU A 65 17.65 -3.30 2.35
C LEU A 65 18.41 -3.08 3.66
N ILE A 66 17.75 -3.21 4.81
CA ILE A 66 18.39 -3.04 6.12
C ILE A 66 19.32 -4.22 6.40
N PHE A 67 18.84 -5.45 6.17
CA PHE A 67 19.62 -6.67 6.37
C PHE A 67 20.83 -6.73 5.44
N ALA A 68 20.69 -6.26 4.20
CA ALA A 68 21.80 -6.16 3.27
C ALA A 68 22.87 -5.17 3.76
N MET A 69 22.48 -4.07 4.40
CA MET A 69 23.44 -3.12 4.96
C MET A 69 24.19 -3.78 6.12
N ILE A 70 23.48 -4.43 7.04
CA ILE A 70 24.06 -5.17 8.16
C ILE A 70 25.07 -6.21 7.64
N SER A 71 24.66 -6.99 6.64
CA SER A 71 25.48 -8.07 6.05
C SER A 71 26.72 -7.53 5.35
N THR A 72 26.58 -6.45 4.57
CA THR A 72 27.71 -5.78 3.92
C THR A 72 28.67 -5.21 4.94
N LYS A 73 28.15 -4.58 6.00
CA LYS A 73 28.98 -4.02 7.06
C LYS A 73 29.78 -5.10 7.79
N ILE A 74 29.14 -6.22 8.12
CA ILE A 74 29.81 -7.38 8.71
C ILE A 74 30.89 -7.92 7.79
N PHE A 75 30.60 -8.03 6.49
CA PHE A 75 31.57 -8.44 5.49
C PHE A 75 32.80 -7.51 5.47
N LEU A 76 32.59 -6.19 5.49
CA LEU A 76 33.69 -5.21 5.53
C LEU A 76 34.51 -5.29 6.83
N ILE A 77 33.87 -5.60 7.96
CA ILE A 77 34.54 -5.78 9.25
C ILE A 77 35.38 -7.07 9.25
N ARG A 78 34.79 -8.20 8.84
CA ARG A 78 35.45 -9.52 8.83
C ARG A 78 36.60 -9.61 7.84
N SER A 79 36.49 -8.92 6.70
CA SER A 79 37.56 -8.83 5.69
C SER A 79 38.65 -7.81 6.04
N ASN A 80 38.55 -7.12 7.19
CA ASN A 80 39.39 -5.98 7.56
C ASN A 80 39.36 -4.79 6.57
N ALA A 81 38.54 -4.85 5.51
CA ALA A 81 38.41 -3.76 4.53
C ALA A 81 37.95 -2.45 5.18
N LEU A 82 37.09 -2.52 6.19
CA LEU A 82 36.62 -1.34 6.93
C LEU A 82 37.78 -0.60 7.62
N VAL A 83 38.71 -1.35 8.23
CA VAL A 83 39.90 -0.78 8.88
C VAL A 83 40.81 -0.15 7.83
N SER A 84 41.05 -0.83 6.71
CA SER A 84 41.85 -0.29 5.60
C SER A 84 41.27 1.01 5.03
N PHE A 85 39.94 1.11 4.88
CA PHE A 85 39.32 2.36 4.44
C PHE A 85 39.55 3.51 5.42
N TYR A 86 39.44 3.26 6.73
CA TYR A 86 39.74 4.29 7.73
C TYR A 86 41.21 4.70 7.72
N SER A 87 42.15 3.76 7.55
CA SER A 87 43.58 4.06 7.42
C SER A 87 43.93 4.84 6.15
N LEU A 88 43.14 4.70 5.08
CA LEU A 88 43.27 5.48 3.85
C LEU A 88 42.65 6.89 3.95
N GLY A 89 42.12 7.27 5.13
CA GLY A 89 41.57 8.60 5.38
C GLY A 89 40.08 8.76 5.05
N TYR A 90 39.35 7.68 4.71
CA TYR A 90 37.90 7.77 4.54
C TYR A 90 37.23 7.97 5.90
N SER A 91 36.32 8.94 6.02
CA SER A 91 35.56 9.14 7.26
C SER A 91 34.47 8.07 7.43
N ARG A 92 33.91 7.93 8.64
CA ARG A 92 32.72 7.07 8.87
C ARG A 92 31.54 7.48 7.99
N VAL A 93 31.42 8.78 7.72
CA VAL A 93 30.36 9.32 6.87
C VAL A 93 30.58 8.93 5.40
N ASP A 94 31.83 8.86 4.92
CA ASP A 94 32.12 8.45 3.55
C ASP A 94 31.78 6.98 3.29
N ILE A 95 31.96 6.13 4.30
CA ILE A 95 31.55 4.71 4.23
C ILE A 95 30.03 4.54 4.34
N LEU A 96 29.34 5.44 5.05
CA LEU A 96 27.88 5.44 5.16
C LEU A 96 27.17 5.90 3.87
N LYS A 97 27.71 6.91 3.18
CA LYS A 97 27.10 7.52 1.98
C LYS A 97 26.61 6.49 0.94
N PRO A 98 27.38 5.46 0.54
CA PRO A 98 26.92 4.40 -0.37
C PRO A 98 25.61 3.75 0.05
N PHE A 99 25.47 3.40 1.33
CA PHE A 99 24.28 2.72 1.85
C PHE A 99 23.05 3.63 1.77
N VAL A 100 23.19 4.90 2.17
CA VAL A 100 22.08 5.87 2.17
C VAL A 100 21.65 6.19 0.74
N VAL A 101 22.60 6.45 -0.16
CA VAL A 101 22.28 6.79 -1.56
C VAL A 101 21.60 5.62 -2.28
N VAL A 102 22.15 4.41 -2.16
CA VAL A 102 21.59 3.22 -2.80
C VAL A 102 20.22 2.87 -2.23
N SER A 103 20.06 2.85 -0.90
CA SER A 103 18.76 2.53 -0.28
C SER A 103 17.71 3.56 -0.68
N THR A 104 18.03 4.86 -0.64
CA THR A 104 17.10 5.92 -1.04
C THR A 104 16.71 5.79 -2.52
N LEU A 105 17.65 5.48 -3.42
CA LEU A 105 17.36 5.26 -4.83
C LEU A 105 16.44 4.04 -5.05
N ILE A 106 16.69 2.94 -4.36
CA ILE A 106 15.82 1.76 -4.42
C ILE A 106 14.43 2.07 -3.86
N ILE A 107 14.33 2.87 -2.79
CA ILE A 107 13.04 3.33 -2.25
C ILE A 107 12.28 4.19 -3.28
N PHE A 108 12.93 5.07 -4.03
CA PHE A 108 12.25 5.81 -5.10
C PHE A 108 11.72 4.90 -6.22
N ILE A 109 12.50 3.88 -6.60
CA ILE A 109 12.05 2.85 -7.56
C ILE A 109 10.85 2.09 -6.98
N PHE A 110 10.91 1.72 -5.70
CA PHE A 110 9.85 1.02 -4.99
C PHE A 110 8.53 1.82 -4.92
N ILE A 111 8.60 3.11 -4.65
CA ILE A 111 7.44 4.01 -4.71
C ILE A 111 6.91 4.07 -6.15
N SER A 112 7.78 4.15 -7.15
CA SER A 112 7.36 4.18 -8.56
C SER A 112 6.62 2.91 -8.98
N LEU A 113 7.02 1.74 -8.45
CA LEU A 113 6.34 0.45 -8.70
C LEU A 113 4.88 0.45 -8.23
N HIS A 114 4.53 1.20 -7.18
CA HIS A 114 3.14 1.36 -6.72
C HIS A 114 2.23 2.11 -7.71
N SER A 115 2.79 2.71 -8.76
CA SER A 115 1.99 3.24 -9.87
C SER A 115 1.45 2.13 -10.78
N VAL A 116 2.08 0.94 -10.78
CA VAL A 116 1.69 -0.19 -11.62
C VAL A 116 0.61 -1.00 -10.90
N SER A 117 -0.58 -1.11 -11.50
CA SER A 117 -1.73 -1.81 -10.90
C SER A 117 -1.44 -3.25 -10.49
N ASN A 118 -0.63 -3.98 -11.27
CA ASN A 118 -0.27 -5.38 -10.97
C ASN A 118 0.55 -5.52 -9.70
N PHE A 119 1.35 -4.51 -9.35
CA PHE A 119 2.18 -4.51 -8.15
C PHE A 119 1.37 -4.05 -6.94
N ALA A 120 0.73 -2.87 -7.03
CA ALA A 120 -0.02 -2.28 -5.93
C ALA A 120 -1.22 -3.14 -5.47
N ARG A 121 -1.87 -3.87 -6.39
CA ARG A 121 -3.03 -4.73 -6.09
C ARG A 121 -2.69 -6.22 -6.05
N ALA A 122 -1.41 -6.56 -5.95
CA ALA A 122 -0.97 -7.95 -6.06
C ALA A 122 -1.64 -8.90 -5.05
N ASP A 123 -1.76 -8.48 -3.78
CA ASP A 123 -2.41 -9.29 -2.75
C ASP A 123 -3.91 -9.52 -3.03
N GLU A 124 -4.60 -8.49 -3.52
CA GLU A 124 -6.02 -8.59 -3.89
C GLU A 124 -6.20 -9.57 -5.05
N MET A 125 -5.38 -9.45 -6.10
CA MET A 125 -5.40 -10.33 -7.26
C MET A 125 -5.09 -11.78 -6.87
N ALA A 126 -4.09 -12.01 -6.01
CA ALA A 126 -3.77 -13.34 -5.51
C ALA A 126 -4.93 -13.93 -4.69
N LYS A 127 -5.57 -13.13 -3.82
CA LYS A 127 -6.73 -13.55 -3.02
C LYS A 127 -7.95 -13.87 -3.89
N ASN A 128 -8.21 -13.08 -4.93
CA ASN A 128 -9.31 -13.30 -5.87
C ASN A 128 -9.14 -14.62 -6.62
N ILE A 129 -7.91 -14.89 -7.11
CA ILE A 129 -7.57 -16.17 -7.74
C ILE A 129 -7.80 -17.33 -6.79
N ARG A 130 -7.31 -17.23 -5.55
CA ARG A 130 -7.45 -18.31 -4.56
C ARG A 130 -8.91 -18.58 -4.17
N LYS A 131 -9.74 -17.55 -4.01
CA LYS A 131 -11.13 -17.70 -3.54
C LYS A 131 -12.12 -18.04 -4.64
N ASN A 132 -11.95 -17.45 -5.82
CA ASN A 132 -12.98 -17.44 -6.87
C ASN A 132 -12.50 -18.09 -8.18
N ALA A 133 -11.26 -18.61 -8.23
CA ALA A 133 -10.62 -19.12 -9.45
C ALA A 133 -10.68 -18.13 -10.64
N GLN A 134 -10.79 -16.83 -10.34
CA GLN A 134 -10.96 -15.77 -11.31
C GLN A 134 -10.03 -14.62 -10.98
N TYR A 135 -9.53 -13.98 -12.04
CA TYR A 135 -8.59 -12.86 -11.97
C TYR A 135 -9.21 -11.60 -11.34
N LEU A 136 -10.48 -11.33 -11.65
CA LEU A 136 -11.28 -10.21 -11.15
C LEU A 136 -12.62 -10.75 -10.69
N SER A 137 -12.95 -10.54 -9.41
CA SER A 137 -14.25 -10.91 -8.87
C SER A 137 -15.21 -9.72 -8.94
N PRO A 138 -16.49 -9.93 -9.27
CA PRO A 138 -17.49 -8.88 -9.15
C PRO A 138 -17.55 -8.38 -7.70
N THR A 139 -17.47 -7.07 -7.53
CA THR A 139 -17.76 -6.38 -6.26
C THR A 139 -19.26 -6.52 -5.99
N ARG A 140 -19.66 -6.95 -4.79
CA ARG A 140 -21.08 -7.21 -4.46
C ARG A 140 -21.55 -6.29 -3.35
N ASP A 141 -22.84 -5.97 -3.38
CA ASP A 141 -23.55 -5.25 -2.31
C ASP A 141 -22.90 -3.92 -1.92
N LEU A 142 -22.46 -3.17 -2.93
CA LEU A 142 -21.76 -1.90 -2.75
C LEU A 142 -22.75 -0.82 -2.33
N PHE A 143 -22.55 -0.24 -1.14
CA PHE A 143 -23.38 0.85 -0.63
C PHE A 143 -22.54 2.08 -0.28
N PHE A 144 -22.86 3.22 -0.87
CA PHE A 144 -22.05 4.44 -0.75
C PHE A 144 -22.86 5.72 -0.87
N THR A 145 -22.27 6.85 -0.48
CA THR A 145 -22.89 8.18 -0.60
C THR A 145 -22.29 8.98 -1.77
N TYR A 146 -23.12 9.74 -2.47
CA TYR A 146 -22.73 10.66 -3.55
C TYR A 146 -23.67 11.86 -3.61
N LYS A 147 -23.15 13.09 -3.45
CA LYS A 147 -23.92 14.35 -3.51
C LYS A 147 -25.24 14.28 -2.71
N ASP A 148 -25.15 13.89 -1.44
CA ASP A 148 -26.29 13.72 -0.52
C ASP A 148 -27.33 12.66 -0.93
N LYS A 149 -26.97 11.79 -1.87
CA LYS A 149 -27.73 10.58 -2.22
C LYS A 149 -27.02 9.35 -1.69
N PHE A 150 -27.78 8.32 -1.34
CA PHE A 150 -27.22 6.99 -1.11
C PHE A 150 -27.36 6.17 -2.38
N VAL A 151 -26.34 5.39 -2.71
CA VAL A 151 -26.28 4.60 -3.93
C VAL A 151 -25.92 3.17 -3.57
N TYR A 152 -26.65 2.24 -4.17
CA TYR A 152 -26.49 0.81 -3.99
C TYR A 152 -26.28 0.13 -5.34
N PHE A 153 -25.23 -0.65 -5.48
CA PHE A 153 -25.04 -1.60 -6.58
C PHE A 153 -25.01 -3.02 -6.03
N SER A 154 -25.93 -3.88 -6.48
CA SER A 154 -25.93 -5.30 -6.09
C SER A 154 -24.69 -6.02 -6.60
N LYS A 155 -24.29 -5.74 -7.84
CA LYS A 155 -23.11 -6.33 -8.46
C LYS A 155 -22.45 -5.33 -9.40
N MET A 156 -21.16 -5.11 -9.24
CA MET A 156 -20.36 -4.27 -10.12
C MET A 156 -19.31 -5.13 -10.83
N LEU A 157 -19.21 -4.94 -12.14
CA LEU A 157 -18.31 -5.64 -13.05
C LEU A 157 -17.26 -4.63 -13.56
N PRO A 158 -16.09 -4.52 -12.90
CA PRO A 158 -15.12 -3.46 -13.19
C PRO A 158 -14.61 -3.47 -14.64
N LEU A 159 -14.41 -4.65 -15.22
CA LEU A 159 -13.94 -4.84 -16.61
C LEU A 159 -14.96 -4.40 -17.66
N GLN A 160 -16.24 -4.70 -17.40
CA GLN A 160 -17.32 -4.36 -18.30
C GLN A 160 -17.83 -2.93 -18.05
N GLU A 161 -17.25 -2.26 -17.06
CA GLU A 161 -17.64 -0.92 -16.60
C GLU A 161 -19.16 -0.83 -16.39
N SER A 162 -19.73 -1.86 -15.77
CA SER A 162 -21.17 -1.99 -15.60
C SER A 162 -21.55 -2.40 -14.20
N ALA A 163 -22.75 -1.98 -13.78
CA ALA A 163 -23.34 -2.32 -12.50
C ALA A 163 -24.74 -2.89 -12.76
N GLU A 164 -25.12 -3.89 -11.96
CA GLU A 164 -26.41 -4.57 -11.98
C GLU A 164 -27.18 -4.25 -10.70
N ASP A 165 -28.50 -4.13 -10.84
CA ASP A 165 -29.46 -3.73 -9.80
C ASP A 165 -28.99 -2.50 -9.01
N VAL A 166 -29.02 -1.36 -9.70
CA VAL A 166 -28.66 -0.05 -9.18
C VAL A 166 -29.85 0.58 -8.48
N ARG A 167 -29.63 1.11 -7.28
CA ARG A 167 -30.61 1.94 -6.57
C ARG A 167 -29.97 3.24 -6.13
N VAL A 168 -30.65 4.37 -6.34
CA VAL A 168 -30.23 5.69 -5.85
C VAL A 168 -31.33 6.27 -4.99
N PHE A 169 -31.02 6.56 -3.74
CA PHE A 169 -31.91 7.12 -2.74
C PHE A 169 -31.60 8.62 -2.60
N SER A 170 -32.53 9.48 -3.02
CA SER A 170 -32.43 10.92 -2.84
C SER A 170 -33.17 11.35 -1.57
N PHE A 171 -32.48 12.07 -0.68
CA PHE A 171 -33.06 12.60 0.55
C PHE A 171 -33.29 14.11 0.45
N SER A 172 -34.35 14.59 1.09
CA SER A 172 -34.64 16.02 1.25
C SER A 172 -35.16 16.25 2.67
N SER A 173 -34.62 17.23 3.38
CA SER A 173 -35.02 17.56 4.77
C SER A 173 -35.02 16.34 5.70
N ASN A 174 -33.99 15.49 5.63
CA ASN A 174 -33.85 14.26 6.42
C ASN A 174 -34.92 13.18 6.17
N SER A 175 -35.71 13.29 5.09
CA SER A 175 -36.72 12.31 4.67
C SER A 175 -36.39 11.77 3.28
N LEU A 176 -36.62 10.48 3.05
CA LEU A 176 -36.47 9.87 1.73
C LEU A 176 -37.53 10.44 0.78
N LYS A 177 -37.10 11.08 -0.30
CA LYS A 177 -38.01 11.69 -1.28
C LYS A 177 -38.20 10.83 -2.51
N GLU A 178 -37.13 10.22 -2.99
CA GLU A 178 -37.12 9.52 -4.27
C GLU A 178 -36.18 8.31 -4.22
N VAL A 179 -36.60 7.23 -4.87
CA VAL A 179 -35.77 6.06 -5.14
C VAL A 179 -35.76 5.80 -6.64
N LEU A 180 -34.60 5.93 -7.26
CA LEU A 180 -34.36 5.48 -8.62
C LEU A 180 -33.94 4.00 -8.56
N VAL A 181 -34.61 3.15 -9.32
CA VAL A 181 -34.30 1.72 -9.45
C VAL A 181 -34.00 1.40 -10.91
N ALA A 182 -32.85 0.81 -11.17
CA ALA A 182 -32.42 0.44 -12.52
C ALA A 182 -31.79 -0.94 -12.54
N LYS A 183 -32.11 -1.75 -13.56
CA LYS A 183 -31.53 -3.10 -13.71
C LYS A 183 -30.05 -3.07 -14.05
N ARG A 184 -29.62 -2.05 -14.81
CA ARG A 184 -28.24 -1.95 -15.29
C ARG A 184 -27.81 -0.51 -15.49
N ALA A 185 -26.58 -0.20 -15.09
CA ALA A 185 -25.89 1.04 -15.43
C ALA A 185 -24.55 0.73 -16.12
N ARG A 186 -24.10 1.59 -17.03
CA ARG A 186 -22.79 1.49 -17.70
C ARG A 186 -22.02 2.79 -17.56
N TYR A 187 -20.75 2.72 -17.21
CA TYR A 187 -19.89 3.89 -17.17
C TYR A 187 -19.47 4.29 -18.59
N ARG A 188 -19.72 5.54 -18.97
CA ARG A 188 -19.27 6.18 -20.22
C ARG A 188 -19.15 7.68 -20.00
N ASP A 189 -18.22 8.34 -20.69
CA ASP A 189 -18.08 9.81 -20.68
C ASP A 189 -18.07 10.44 -19.27
N ASP A 190 -17.34 9.80 -18.35
CA ASP A 190 -17.19 10.23 -16.95
C ASP A 190 -18.49 10.20 -16.12
N ALA A 191 -19.51 9.44 -16.54
CA ALA A 191 -20.74 9.25 -15.79
C ALA A 191 -21.29 7.82 -15.93
N TRP A 192 -22.21 7.45 -15.04
CA TRP A 192 -22.95 6.20 -15.15
C TRP A 192 -24.25 6.44 -15.91
N HIS A 193 -24.37 5.80 -17.06
CA HIS A 193 -25.53 5.86 -17.94
C HIS A 193 -26.50 4.72 -17.64
N ILE A 194 -27.78 5.07 -17.50
CA ILE A 194 -28.88 4.14 -17.26
C ILE A 194 -29.88 4.27 -18.40
N ASN A 195 -30.07 3.20 -19.17
CA ASN A 195 -30.97 3.19 -20.32
C ASN A 195 -32.44 3.33 -19.90
N ALA A 196 -32.83 2.71 -18.78
CA ALA A 196 -34.18 2.76 -18.24
C ALA A 196 -34.16 2.60 -16.72
N ALA A 197 -34.89 3.47 -16.02
CA ALA A 197 -35.09 3.40 -14.58
C ALA A 197 -36.55 3.63 -14.22
N ASP A 198 -36.97 2.97 -13.14
CA ASP A 198 -38.20 3.30 -12.43
C ASP A 198 -37.86 4.30 -11.33
N ILE A 199 -38.47 5.48 -11.35
CA ILE A 199 -38.33 6.50 -10.33
C ILE A 199 -39.57 6.45 -9.44
N ILE A 200 -39.35 6.09 -8.17
CA ILE A 200 -40.36 5.96 -7.14
C ILE A 200 -40.31 7.23 -6.28
N THR A 201 -41.34 8.06 -6.36
CA THR A 201 -41.44 9.31 -5.60
C THR A 201 -42.41 9.15 -4.44
N LYS A 202 -41.94 9.53 -3.25
CA LYS A 202 -42.75 9.59 -2.04
C LYS A 202 -43.42 10.98 -1.95
N PRO A 203 -44.71 11.07 -1.60
CA PRO A 203 -45.37 12.35 -1.30
C PRO A 203 -44.74 13.02 -0.06
N ASP A 204 -44.74 14.35 -0.04
CA ASP A 204 -44.18 15.13 1.07
C ASP A 204 -45.02 14.98 2.36
N GLU A 205 -46.34 14.80 2.24
CA GLU A 205 -47.28 14.56 3.34
C GLU A 205 -47.98 13.20 3.17
N ILE A 206 -48.06 12.41 4.25
CA ILE A 206 -48.72 11.09 4.26
C ILE A 206 -50.01 11.21 5.09
N HIS A 207 -51.12 11.36 4.39
CA HIS A 207 -52.48 11.34 4.95
C HIS A 207 -53.34 10.32 4.19
N PHE A 208 -54.48 9.93 4.77
CA PHE A 208 -55.42 9.03 4.08
C PHE A 208 -55.91 9.58 2.73
N ASP A 209 -55.95 10.90 2.59
CA ASP A 209 -56.34 11.61 1.36
C ASP A 209 -55.14 12.10 0.51
N SER A 210 -53.91 11.73 0.90
CA SER A 210 -52.70 12.15 0.19
C SER A 210 -52.47 11.38 -1.11
N LEU A 211 -51.76 12.01 -2.06
CA LEU A 211 -51.30 11.33 -3.26
C LEU A 211 -50.41 10.15 -2.87
N GLY A 212 -50.76 8.94 -3.31
CA GLY A 212 -49.94 7.75 -3.08
C GLY A 212 -48.57 7.80 -3.76
N ILE A 213 -47.78 6.76 -3.58
CA ILE A 213 -46.47 6.61 -4.23
C ILE A 213 -46.63 6.71 -5.75
N LYS A 214 -45.84 7.57 -6.38
CA LYS A 214 -45.83 7.73 -7.84
C LYS A 214 -44.64 6.97 -8.42
N VAL A 215 -44.89 6.12 -9.42
CA VAL A 215 -43.83 5.45 -10.18
C VAL A 215 -43.80 6.02 -11.59
N THR A 216 -42.67 6.58 -11.98
CA THR A 216 -42.44 7.11 -13.33
C THR A 216 -41.31 6.34 -14.00
N LYS A 217 -41.40 6.18 -15.33
CA LYS A 217 -40.35 5.53 -16.12
C LYS A 217 -39.57 6.59 -16.87
N GLU A 218 -38.28 6.65 -16.59
CA GLU A 218 -37.36 7.53 -17.30
C GLU A 218 -36.32 6.73 -18.07
N LYS A 219 -35.84 7.31 -19.16
CA LYS A 219 -34.85 6.73 -20.06
C LYS A 219 -33.64 7.64 -20.16
N ASP A 220 -32.50 7.04 -20.45
CA ASP A 220 -31.23 7.73 -20.73
C ASP A 220 -30.78 8.69 -19.62
N LEU A 221 -30.78 8.19 -18.39
CA LEU A 221 -30.33 8.94 -17.22
C LEU A 221 -28.82 8.88 -17.05
N LYS A 222 -28.24 9.98 -16.58
CA LYS A 222 -26.84 10.06 -16.15
C LYS A 222 -26.76 10.28 -14.66
N ILE A 223 -26.05 9.40 -13.96
CA ILE A 223 -25.81 9.50 -12.51
C ILE A 223 -24.31 9.44 -12.21
N LEU A 224 -23.90 9.78 -10.99
CA LEU A 224 -22.55 9.52 -10.46
C LEU A 224 -21.39 10.05 -11.33
N GLN A 225 -21.48 11.31 -11.74
CA GLN A 225 -20.43 11.95 -12.53
C GLN A 225 -19.08 11.97 -11.78
N GLY A 226 -18.00 11.56 -12.44
CA GLY A 226 -16.64 11.43 -11.90
C GLY A 226 -16.36 10.15 -11.11
N PHE A 227 -17.39 9.34 -10.81
CA PHE A 227 -17.27 8.18 -9.94
C PHE A 227 -16.90 6.92 -10.73
N ARG A 228 -15.60 6.73 -11.02
CA ARG A 228 -15.11 5.59 -11.81
C ARG A 228 -15.34 4.24 -11.11
N PRO A 229 -15.62 3.15 -11.87
CA PRO A 229 -15.81 1.80 -11.32
C PRO A 229 -14.70 1.33 -10.37
N LYS A 230 -13.44 1.64 -10.69
CA LYS A 230 -12.27 1.25 -9.88
C LYS A 230 -12.22 1.96 -8.52
N MET A 231 -12.75 3.19 -8.41
CA MET A 231 -12.78 3.97 -7.17
C MET A 231 -13.75 3.32 -6.17
N LEU A 232 -14.89 2.86 -6.67
CA LEU A 232 -15.99 2.30 -5.89
C LEU A 232 -15.57 1.01 -5.17
N ASP A 233 -14.94 0.10 -5.92
CA ASP A 233 -14.40 -1.17 -5.40
C ASP A 233 -13.40 -0.95 -4.25
N GLN A 234 -12.51 0.04 -4.37
CA GLN A 234 -11.42 0.26 -3.42
C GLN A 234 -11.87 1.01 -2.15
N VAL A 235 -12.73 2.03 -2.29
CA VAL A 235 -13.12 2.89 -1.17
C VAL A 235 -14.16 2.23 -0.25
N TYR A 236 -15.09 1.45 -0.80
CA TYR A 236 -16.26 0.99 -0.04
C TYR A 236 -16.23 -0.51 0.35
N GLU A 237 -15.46 -1.37 -0.32
CA GLU A 237 -15.20 -2.75 0.18
C GLU A 237 -14.08 -2.81 1.24
N GLY A 238 -13.44 -1.68 1.58
CA GLY A 238 -12.32 -1.66 2.52
C GLY A 238 -11.04 -2.31 1.98
N LYS A 239 -10.94 -2.48 0.65
CA LYS A 239 -9.72 -2.94 -0.03
C LYS A 239 -8.71 -1.79 -0.08
N VAL A 240 -7.80 -1.77 0.90
CA VAL A 240 -6.83 -0.67 1.15
C VAL A 240 -5.71 -0.54 0.10
N ASN A 241 -5.71 -1.39 -0.94
CA ASN A 241 -4.66 -1.46 -1.94
C ASN A 241 -4.99 -0.57 -3.14
N PHE A 242 -4.56 0.69 -3.07
CA PHE A 242 -4.71 1.67 -4.14
C PHE A 242 -3.44 1.74 -5.00
N THR A 243 -3.60 2.00 -6.30
CA THR A 243 -2.49 2.56 -7.08
C THR A 243 -2.29 4.02 -6.70
N ILE A 244 -1.11 4.59 -6.94
CA ILE A 244 -0.86 6.01 -6.65
C ILE A 244 -1.90 6.92 -7.32
N LYS A 245 -2.22 6.65 -8.59
CA LYS A 245 -3.21 7.44 -9.34
C LYS A 245 -4.61 7.29 -8.74
N ASP A 246 -5.04 6.05 -8.48
CA ASP A 246 -6.36 5.79 -7.89
C ASP A 246 -6.48 6.40 -6.50
N ALA A 247 -5.43 6.39 -5.68
CA ALA A 247 -5.44 7.01 -4.36
C ALA A 247 -5.59 8.53 -4.43
N ILE A 248 -4.86 9.20 -5.32
CA ILE A 248 -4.95 10.66 -5.50
C ILE A 248 -6.34 11.06 -6.01
N ASP A 249 -6.83 10.35 -7.03
CA ASP A 249 -8.15 10.57 -7.60
C ASP A 249 -9.25 10.37 -6.54
N ALA A 250 -9.11 9.36 -5.68
CA ALA A 250 -10.05 9.05 -4.60
C ALA A 250 -10.04 10.17 -3.56
N TYR A 251 -8.85 10.64 -3.20
CA TYR A 251 -8.66 11.69 -2.23
C TYR A 251 -9.32 13.00 -2.67
N MET A 252 -9.09 13.41 -3.92
CA MET A 252 -9.69 14.64 -4.47
C MET A 252 -11.22 14.56 -4.45
N LEU A 253 -11.77 13.45 -4.95
CA LEU A 253 -13.22 13.26 -5.05
C LEU A 253 -13.90 13.19 -3.66
N LEU A 254 -13.33 12.44 -2.71
CA LEU A 254 -13.89 12.33 -1.36
C LEU A 254 -13.79 13.66 -0.60
N ASN A 255 -12.70 14.40 -0.80
CA ASN A 255 -12.50 15.70 -0.16
C ASN A 255 -13.48 16.76 -0.69
N GLU A 256 -13.73 16.80 -2.00
CA GLU A 256 -14.77 17.66 -2.61
C GLU A 256 -16.16 17.38 -2.04
N GLN A 257 -16.43 16.12 -1.70
CA GLN A 257 -17.70 15.65 -1.15
C GLN A 257 -17.77 15.75 0.37
N LYS A 258 -16.74 16.28 1.05
CA LYS A 258 -16.63 16.34 2.51
C LYS A 258 -16.81 14.97 3.19
N ILE A 259 -16.44 13.89 2.49
CA ILE A 259 -16.42 12.53 3.02
C ILE A 259 -15.06 12.29 3.69
N ASN A 260 -15.04 11.46 4.74
CA ASN A 260 -13.82 11.09 5.44
C ASN A 260 -12.77 10.49 4.48
N THR A 261 -11.57 11.09 4.45
CA THR A 261 -10.45 10.69 3.58
C THR A 261 -9.37 9.85 4.27
N ASP A 262 -9.55 9.50 5.54
CA ASP A 262 -8.47 8.98 6.39
C ASP A 262 -7.87 7.68 5.86
N VAL A 263 -8.70 6.77 5.33
CA VAL A 263 -8.25 5.51 4.74
C VAL A 263 -7.37 5.76 3.51
N VAL A 264 -7.76 6.71 2.67
CA VAL A 264 -7.00 7.06 1.45
C VAL A 264 -5.69 7.78 1.83
N LYS A 265 -5.72 8.67 2.82
CA LYS A 265 -4.52 9.31 3.38
C LYS A 265 -3.55 8.29 3.97
N SER A 266 -4.05 7.33 4.75
CA SER A 266 -3.24 6.23 5.30
C SER A 266 -2.52 5.47 4.19
N SER A 267 -3.24 5.10 3.12
CA SER A 267 -2.66 4.40 1.98
C SER A 267 -1.59 5.24 1.27
N LEU A 268 -1.85 6.54 1.03
CA LEU A 268 -0.87 7.46 0.46
C LEU A 268 0.40 7.58 1.34
N TYR A 269 0.25 7.73 2.65
CA TYR A 269 1.39 7.81 3.56
C TYR A 269 2.15 6.48 3.67
N LYS A 270 1.46 5.34 3.59
CA LYS A 270 2.09 4.03 3.51
C LYS A 270 2.94 3.89 2.22
N ILE A 271 2.50 4.47 1.11
CA ILE A 271 3.26 4.44 -0.15
C ILE A 271 4.43 5.43 -0.11
N PHE A 272 4.19 6.69 0.28
CA PHE A 272 5.18 7.77 0.12
C PHE A 272 6.08 8.01 1.32
N VAL A 273 5.57 7.85 2.55
CA VAL A 273 6.30 8.26 3.76
C VAL A 273 6.94 7.06 4.43
N TYR A 274 6.18 5.99 4.64
CA TYR A 274 6.66 4.79 5.32
C TYR A 274 8.00 4.29 4.79
N PRO A 275 8.24 4.11 3.47
CA PRO A 275 9.49 3.52 2.98
C PRO A 275 10.77 4.27 3.38
N PHE A 276 10.67 5.56 3.74
CA PHE A 276 11.82 6.35 4.21
C PHE A 276 12.29 6.01 5.63
N PHE A 277 11.58 5.13 6.36
CA PHE A 277 12.12 4.56 7.60
C PHE A 277 13.42 3.78 7.34
N VAL A 278 13.57 3.18 6.14
CA VAL A 278 14.72 2.35 5.75
C VAL A 278 16.04 3.11 5.75
N PRO A 279 16.23 4.20 4.96
CA PRO A 279 17.47 4.96 4.98
C PRO A 279 17.74 5.56 6.37
N SER A 280 16.70 5.96 7.11
CA SER A 280 16.85 6.46 8.49
C SER A 280 17.41 5.38 9.42
N LEU A 281 16.83 4.18 9.39
CA LEU A 281 17.27 3.06 10.22
C LEU A 281 18.65 2.54 9.81
N VAL A 282 18.98 2.59 8.51
CA VAL A 282 20.32 2.30 7.99
C VAL A 282 21.36 3.20 8.65
N VAL A 283 21.12 4.51 8.73
CA VAL A 283 22.02 5.46 9.40
C VAL A 283 22.18 5.11 10.88
N ILE A 284 21.05 4.86 11.56
CA ILE A 284 21.04 4.55 13.00
C ILE A 284 21.90 3.32 13.28
N ILE A 285 21.56 2.18 12.67
CA ILE A 285 22.24 0.89 12.90
C ILE A 285 23.70 0.96 12.47
N PHE A 286 24.02 1.68 11.37
CA PHE A 286 25.41 1.82 10.93
C PHE A 286 26.29 2.38 12.04
N PHE A 287 25.86 3.40 12.79
CA PHE A 287 26.73 4.00 13.80
C PHE A 287 26.79 3.24 15.13
N PHE A 288 25.95 2.23 15.35
CA PHE A 288 26.03 1.36 16.53
C PHE A 288 27.14 0.31 16.45
N VAL A 289 27.71 0.07 15.27
CA VAL A 289 28.70 -0.99 15.07
C VAL A 289 30.13 -0.48 15.31
N PRO A 290 30.93 -1.13 16.16
CA PRO A 290 32.35 -0.83 16.32
C PRO A 290 33.15 -1.15 15.04
N ILE A 291 34.33 -0.53 14.95
CA ILE A 291 35.16 -0.50 13.73
C ILE A 291 35.90 -1.81 13.46
N SER A 292 36.18 -2.61 14.49
CA SER A 292 37.03 -3.81 14.38
C SER A 292 36.40 -5.03 15.07
N VAL A 293 36.66 -6.20 14.48
CA VAL A 293 36.26 -7.54 14.97
C VAL A 293 36.72 -7.79 16.41
N ARG A 294 37.83 -7.17 16.82
CA ARG A 294 38.43 -7.40 18.15
C ARG A 294 37.59 -6.84 19.31
N PHE A 295 36.71 -5.88 19.03
CA PHE A 295 35.96 -5.17 20.07
C PHE A 295 34.54 -5.69 20.27
N LEU A 296 34.08 -6.67 19.47
CA LEU A 296 32.69 -7.15 19.55
C LEU A 296 32.51 -8.54 18.94
N ASN A 297 31.65 -9.35 19.56
CA ASN A 297 31.12 -10.54 18.92
C ASN A 297 30.22 -10.13 17.75
N VAL A 298 30.76 -10.21 16.53
CA VAL A 298 30.09 -9.81 15.29
C VAL A 298 28.77 -10.57 15.07
N SER A 299 28.68 -11.82 15.52
CA SER A 299 27.47 -12.63 15.41
C SER A 299 26.37 -12.18 16.38
N LEU A 300 26.74 -11.85 17.63
CA LEU A 300 25.79 -11.29 18.60
C LEU A 300 25.24 -9.95 18.12
N PHE A 301 26.11 -9.11 17.54
CA PHE A 301 25.69 -7.84 16.95
C PHE A 301 24.75 -8.02 15.77
N SER A 302 25.08 -8.91 14.84
CA SER A 302 24.23 -9.16 13.68
C SER A 302 22.84 -9.62 14.10
N PHE A 303 22.79 -10.51 15.10
CA PHE A 303 21.54 -10.99 15.68
C PHE A 303 20.74 -9.85 16.33
N ALA A 304 21.36 -9.07 17.20
CA ALA A 304 20.71 -7.92 17.86
C ALA A 304 20.22 -6.86 16.85
N ALA A 305 21.00 -6.58 15.81
CA ALA A 305 20.63 -5.61 14.77
C ALA A 305 19.45 -6.10 13.92
N ILE A 306 19.43 -7.38 13.55
CA ILE A 306 18.30 -8.00 12.81
C ILE A 306 17.03 -7.96 13.67
N ILE A 307 17.10 -8.38 14.93
CA ILE A 307 15.95 -8.35 15.85
C ILE A 307 15.44 -6.93 16.04
N SER A 308 16.33 -5.97 16.29
CA SER A 308 15.94 -4.57 16.47
C SER A 308 15.24 -4.02 15.21
N SER A 309 15.74 -4.39 14.03
CA SER A 309 15.12 -3.99 12.76
C SER A 309 13.72 -4.58 12.60
N LEU A 310 13.54 -5.86 12.93
CA LEU A 310 12.24 -6.53 12.90
C LEU A 310 11.26 -5.93 13.92
N MET A 311 11.71 -5.60 15.12
CA MET A 311 10.87 -4.96 16.14
C MET A 311 10.38 -3.58 15.70
N ILE A 312 11.28 -2.75 15.15
CA ILE A 312 10.90 -1.43 14.63
C ILE A 312 9.92 -1.57 13.48
N TRP A 313 10.19 -2.49 12.55
CA TRP A 313 9.28 -2.78 11.44
C TRP A 313 7.90 -3.27 11.94
N ALA A 314 7.86 -4.18 12.92
CA ALA A 314 6.61 -4.71 13.47
C ALA A 314 5.77 -3.63 14.16
N ILE A 315 6.41 -2.72 14.91
CA ILE A 315 5.74 -1.58 15.54
C ILE A 315 5.18 -0.63 14.48
N LEU A 316 5.98 -0.27 13.48
CA LEU A 316 5.52 0.58 12.38
C LEU A 316 4.37 -0.06 11.61
N PHE A 317 4.46 -1.35 11.32
CA PHE A 317 3.41 -2.12 10.67
C PHE A 317 2.11 -2.09 11.48
N ALA A 318 2.18 -2.34 12.79
CA ALA A 318 1.02 -2.29 13.67
C ALA A 318 0.37 -0.89 13.69
N LEU A 319 1.16 0.18 13.73
CA LEU A 319 0.64 1.56 13.69
C LEU A 319 -0.02 1.90 12.34
N ILE A 320 0.51 1.39 11.23
CA ILE A 320 -0.08 1.54 9.89
C ILE A 320 -1.43 0.82 9.81
N GLU A 321 -1.52 -0.41 10.34
CA GLU A 321 -2.77 -1.16 10.36
C GLU A 321 -3.84 -0.46 11.23
N LEU A 322 -3.47 0.03 12.41
CA LEU A 322 -4.35 0.83 13.25
C LEU A 322 -4.86 2.09 12.53
N SER A 323 -4.00 2.76 11.77
CA SER A 323 -4.42 3.92 10.99
C SER A 323 -5.35 3.57 9.83
N SER A 324 -5.06 2.45 9.14
CA SER A 324 -5.88 1.98 8.02
C SER A 324 -7.30 1.60 8.45
N HIS A 325 -7.48 1.18 9.71
CA HIS A 325 -8.78 0.88 10.31
C HIS A 325 -9.46 2.08 11.02
N LYS A 326 -9.01 3.32 10.77
CA LYS A 326 -9.57 4.56 11.36
C LYS A 326 -9.47 4.64 12.90
N THR A 327 -8.66 3.80 13.53
CA THR A 327 -8.47 3.86 15.00
C THR A 327 -7.47 4.94 15.40
N LEU A 328 -6.54 5.28 14.51
CA LEU A 328 -5.48 6.27 14.73
C LEU A 328 -5.36 7.22 13.52
N PRO A 329 -5.21 8.54 13.73
CA PRO A 329 -4.93 9.47 12.64
C PRO A 329 -3.67 9.08 11.86
N SER A 330 -3.70 9.16 10.54
CA SER A 330 -2.60 8.71 9.67
C SER A 330 -1.32 9.51 9.84
N GLU A 331 -1.44 10.78 10.20
CA GLU A 331 -0.32 11.65 10.56
C GLU A 331 0.39 11.14 11.82
N ALA A 332 -0.35 10.67 12.82
CA ALA A 332 0.21 10.14 14.06
C ALA A 332 0.74 8.70 13.91
N GLY A 333 0.04 7.85 13.16
CA GLY A 333 0.40 6.44 12.98
C GLY A 333 1.55 6.19 12.02
N ILE A 334 1.70 7.01 10.98
CA ILE A 334 2.67 6.76 9.90
C ILE A 334 3.72 7.86 9.82
N VAL A 335 3.30 9.13 9.73
CA VAL A 335 4.23 10.24 9.49
C VAL A 335 5.11 10.50 10.71
N LEU A 336 4.51 10.63 11.89
CA LEU A 336 5.21 10.92 13.13
C LEU A 336 6.34 9.92 13.47
N PRO A 337 6.13 8.59 13.51
CA PRO A 337 7.20 7.66 13.88
C PRO A 337 8.34 7.63 12.85
N VAL A 338 8.03 7.74 11.55
CA VAL A 338 9.06 7.84 10.50
C VAL A 338 9.85 9.13 10.64
N PHE A 339 9.17 10.25 10.94
CA PHE A 339 9.82 11.53 11.17
C PHE A 339 10.71 11.51 12.41
N ILE A 340 10.29 10.87 13.50
CA ILE A 340 11.11 10.67 14.70
C ILE A 340 12.37 9.87 14.35
N LEU A 341 12.25 8.76 13.61
CA LEU A 341 13.41 7.98 13.15
C LEU A 341 14.35 8.83 12.28
N PHE A 342 13.81 9.67 11.41
CA PHE A 342 14.58 10.58 10.60
C PHE A 342 15.36 11.61 11.43
N LEU A 343 14.72 12.20 12.46
CA LEU A 343 15.39 13.14 13.37
C LEU A 343 16.52 12.46 14.17
N ILE A 344 16.31 11.23 14.64
CA ILE A 344 17.33 10.44 15.34
C ILE A 344 18.51 10.16 14.39
N ALA A 345 18.23 9.72 13.17
CA ALA A 345 19.23 9.49 12.13
C ALA A 345 20.03 10.76 11.82
N LEU A 346 19.35 11.91 11.68
CA LEU A 346 19.99 13.20 11.41
C LEU A 346 20.90 13.64 12.57
N ARG A 347 20.43 13.49 13.81
CA ARG A 347 21.22 13.80 15.01
C ARG A 347 22.49 12.94 15.06
N GLN A 348 22.36 11.65 14.78
CA GLN A 348 23.49 10.71 14.80
C GLN A 348 24.49 11.03 13.68
N TRP A 349 24.00 11.31 12.47
CA TRP A 349 24.85 11.72 11.36
C TRP A 349 25.62 13.01 11.64
N ARG A 350 24.96 14.05 12.18
CA ARG A 350 25.63 15.32 12.56
C ARG A 350 26.71 15.11 13.62
N ARG A 351 26.42 14.33 14.66
CA ARG A 351 27.39 14.04 15.74
C ARG A 351 28.68 13.43 15.20
N TYR A 352 28.58 12.46 14.28
CA TYR A 352 29.76 11.79 13.72
C TYR A 352 30.44 12.54 12.58
N ARG A 353 29.74 13.48 11.92
CA ARG A 353 30.35 14.39 10.95
C ARG A 353 31.22 15.46 11.61
N LEU A 354 30.86 15.92 12.81
CA LEU A 354 31.62 16.94 13.55
C LEU A 354 32.82 16.35 14.32
N ALA A 355 32.85 15.03 14.51
CA ALA A 355 33.90 14.32 15.24
C ALA A 355 35.04 13.77 14.33
N THR A 356 34.91 13.95 13.02
CA THR A 356 35.88 13.60 11.97
C THR A 356 36.25 14.85 11.20
#